data_AF-A0AAJ4Y9C2-F1
#
_entry.id   AF-A0AAJ4Y9C2-F1
#
_cell.length_a   1.000
_cell.length_b   1.000
_cell.length_c   1.000
_cell.angle_alpha   90.00
_cell.angle_beta   90.00
_cell.angle_gamma   90.00
#
_symmetry.space_group_name_H-M   'P 1'
#
loop_
_entity.id
_entity.type
_entity.pdbx_description
1 polymer ?
#
loop_
_entity_poly.entity_id
_entity_poly.type
_entity_poly.pdbx_seq_one_letter_code
_entity_poly.pdbx_strand_id
1 'polypeptide(L)'
;MSAPMTPADWRAALKAEGVPFTELEGWTTRGRDAATGKVFGPVHGVLNHHTAGRDSLQSIAYRGQSAAVPAPLAHALLPRTGRLVLVADGRANHAGLAAKNSFDAIVAEKPIPKPSKASGTVDGNDALYGLEVENLGDGKDTYTRAQYDSWVRFNAAICRHHDWGAGSCAGHLETSVEGKVDPLGPVEGYGKRGRFQFTMTQLRADVAERLAHPASWSPEQASTPQEVTVEGPAYVNLGLEHSYQLAPGLWDEIGFTEEWSDDLGQHAADSEVFITGPARFTGSLSLRLEGLPVGDVVQVRMSEWEGSTLKALHPIHEVIGTPGGAYSVVPLVKRLGSGRSMRVRLLAQSAGGIEVASAVLTALVWKES
;
A
#
# COMPACT_ATOMS: atom_id res chain seq x y z
N MET A 1 18.18 -5.41 -32.14
CA MET A 1 19.10 -4.83 -31.14
C MET A 1 18.54 -3.47 -30.79
N SER A 2 18.30 -3.20 -29.51
CA SER A 2 17.62 -1.98 -29.10
C SER A 2 18.61 -0.84 -28.92
N ALA A 3 18.27 0.35 -29.42
CA ALA A 3 19.03 1.56 -29.15
C ALA A 3 18.82 1.98 -27.68
N PRO A 4 19.80 2.66 -27.04
CA PRO A 4 19.56 3.30 -25.77
C PRO A 4 18.39 4.28 -25.82
N MET A 5 17.62 4.35 -24.75
CA MET A 5 16.57 5.34 -24.54
C MET A 5 17.18 6.73 -24.55
N THR A 6 16.53 7.69 -25.21
CA THR A 6 16.90 9.09 -25.06
C THR A 6 16.40 9.64 -23.72
N PRO A 7 16.86 10.83 -23.29
CA PRO A 7 16.32 11.47 -22.09
C PRO A 7 14.82 11.73 -22.14
N ALA A 8 14.25 11.92 -23.34
CA ALA A 8 12.81 12.08 -23.51
C ALA A 8 12.09 10.74 -23.30
N ASP A 9 12.65 9.64 -23.82
CA ASP A 9 12.10 8.29 -23.66
C ASP A 9 12.09 7.85 -22.20
N TRP A 10 13.17 8.09 -21.46
CA TRP A 10 13.24 7.84 -20.01
C TRP A 10 12.10 8.52 -19.27
N ARG A 11 11.94 9.83 -19.47
CA ARG A 11 10.87 10.61 -18.82
C ARG A 11 9.49 10.09 -19.21
N ALA A 12 9.28 9.79 -20.49
CA ALA A 12 7.99 9.30 -20.99
C ALA A 12 7.64 7.93 -20.40
N ALA A 13 8.57 6.97 -20.46
CA ALA A 13 8.37 5.61 -19.96
C ALA A 13 8.13 5.59 -18.44
N LEU A 14 8.96 6.31 -17.66
CA LEU A 14 8.81 6.39 -16.21
C LEU A 14 7.50 7.07 -15.79
N LYS A 15 7.09 8.15 -16.49
CA LYS A 15 5.80 8.81 -16.23
C LYS A 15 4.62 7.89 -16.56
N ALA A 16 4.67 7.19 -17.69
CA ALA A 16 3.60 6.27 -18.09
C ALA A 16 3.38 5.15 -17.05
N GLU A 17 4.45 4.69 -16.42
CA GLU A 17 4.42 3.66 -15.37
C GLU A 17 4.14 4.21 -13.97
N GLY A 18 4.01 5.53 -13.82
CA GLY A 18 3.81 6.17 -12.54
C GLY A 18 5.00 6.07 -11.59
N VAL A 19 6.23 5.93 -12.09
CA VAL A 19 7.44 5.95 -11.26
C VAL A 19 7.64 7.37 -10.72
N PRO A 20 7.66 7.60 -9.40
CA PRO A 20 8.04 8.90 -8.86
C PRO A 20 9.55 9.10 -9.05
N PHE A 21 9.97 10.14 -9.78
CA PHE A 21 11.40 10.39 -9.99
C PHE A 21 11.80 11.87 -9.86
N THR A 22 13.09 12.07 -9.67
CA THR A 22 13.81 13.35 -9.78
C THR A 22 14.96 13.19 -10.75
N GLU A 23 15.46 14.31 -11.25
CA GLU A 23 16.56 14.35 -12.21
C GLU A 23 17.78 14.97 -11.53
N LEU A 24 18.91 14.26 -11.56
CA LEU A 24 20.18 14.83 -11.15
C LEU A 24 20.62 15.86 -12.19
N GLU A 25 21.14 17.00 -11.76
CA GLU A 25 21.66 18.00 -12.68
C GLU A 25 22.71 17.39 -13.65
N GLY A 26 22.52 17.65 -14.95
CA GLY A 26 23.38 17.17 -16.02
C GLY A 26 23.28 15.67 -16.36
N TRP A 27 22.30 14.93 -15.82
CA TRP A 27 22.21 13.47 -16.03
C TRP A 27 22.14 13.07 -17.52
N THR A 28 21.51 13.89 -18.36
CA THR A 28 21.29 13.63 -19.80
C THR A 28 22.56 13.60 -20.65
N THR A 29 23.68 14.11 -20.12
CA THR A 29 25.00 14.06 -20.76
C THR A 29 26.03 13.33 -19.89
N ARG A 30 25.58 12.76 -18.76
CA ARG A 30 26.45 12.04 -17.82
C ARG A 30 26.62 10.61 -18.31
N GLY A 31 27.87 10.15 -18.33
CA GLY A 31 28.26 8.81 -18.78
C GLY A 31 29.78 8.69 -18.84
N ARG A 32 30.25 7.50 -19.23
CA ARG A 32 31.67 7.16 -19.34
C ARG A 32 32.14 7.03 -20.79
N ASP A 33 31.24 7.21 -21.75
CA ASP A 33 31.46 6.96 -23.17
C ASP A 33 32.73 7.65 -23.69
N ALA A 34 32.82 8.97 -23.50
CA ALA A 34 33.98 9.77 -23.90
C ALA A 34 35.27 9.34 -23.17
N ALA A 35 35.16 8.97 -21.89
CA ALA A 35 36.31 8.57 -21.08
C ALA A 35 36.83 7.17 -21.43
N THR A 36 35.98 6.28 -21.94
CA THR A 36 36.35 4.91 -22.32
C THR A 36 36.53 4.73 -23.82
N GLY A 37 36.10 5.69 -24.64
CA GLY A 37 36.02 5.56 -26.11
C GLY A 37 35.00 4.52 -26.57
N LYS A 38 34.10 4.10 -25.68
CA LYS A 38 33.04 3.12 -25.94
C LYS A 38 31.70 3.84 -26.03
N VAL A 39 30.75 3.28 -26.77
CA VAL A 39 29.40 3.82 -26.90
C VAL A 39 28.46 2.92 -26.12
N PHE A 40 27.63 3.51 -25.28
CA PHE A 40 26.56 2.78 -24.62
C PHE A 40 25.56 2.25 -25.65
N GLY A 41 25.24 0.98 -25.51
CA GLY A 41 24.38 0.24 -26.42
C GLY A 41 25.14 -0.53 -27.50
N PRO A 42 24.43 -1.40 -28.24
CA PRO A 42 23.01 -1.73 -28.12
C PRO A 42 22.67 -2.36 -26.76
N VAL A 43 21.48 -2.04 -26.26
CA VAL A 43 21.02 -2.46 -24.93
C VAL A 43 20.14 -3.69 -25.02
N HIS A 44 20.16 -4.51 -23.96
CA HIS A 44 19.50 -5.83 -23.96
C HIS A 44 18.73 -6.15 -22.67
N GLY A 45 18.85 -5.34 -21.63
CA GLY A 45 18.15 -5.58 -20.38
C GLY A 45 18.47 -4.58 -19.28
N VAL A 46 17.87 -4.82 -18.13
CA VAL A 46 18.05 -4.05 -16.89
C VAL A 46 18.81 -4.92 -15.89
N LEU A 47 19.92 -4.40 -15.39
CA LEU A 47 20.71 -5.00 -14.32
C LEU A 47 20.41 -4.27 -13.02
N ASN A 48 19.90 -5.02 -12.05
CA ASN A 48 19.45 -4.53 -10.77
C ASN A 48 20.50 -4.82 -9.68
N HIS A 49 20.79 -3.82 -8.86
CA HIS A 49 21.84 -3.82 -7.83
C HIS A 49 21.28 -3.43 -6.47
N HIS A 50 22.02 -3.71 -5.41
CA HIS A 50 21.92 -2.95 -4.17
C HIS A 50 23.16 -2.09 -3.95
N THR A 51 23.02 -0.98 -3.25
CA THR A 51 24.12 -0.02 -3.08
C THR A 51 25.16 -0.42 -2.03
N ALA A 52 24.85 -1.39 -1.16
CA ALA A 52 25.63 -1.76 0.03
C ALA A 52 25.84 -0.57 0.98
N GLY A 53 24.87 0.33 1.05
CA GLY A 53 24.98 1.59 1.78
C GLY A 53 23.65 2.33 1.96
N ARG A 54 23.75 3.51 2.56
CA ARG A 54 22.66 4.48 2.72
C ARG A 54 23.09 5.83 2.16
N ASP A 55 22.12 6.67 1.82
CA ASP A 55 22.35 8.01 1.25
C ASP A 55 23.32 7.96 0.05
N SER A 56 23.10 6.98 -0.84
CA SER A 56 24.12 6.52 -1.80
C SER A 56 24.30 7.43 -3.02
N LEU A 57 23.59 8.56 -3.10
CA LEU A 57 23.69 9.48 -4.25
C LEU A 57 25.12 9.94 -4.50
N GLN A 58 25.88 10.24 -3.44
CA GLN A 58 27.25 10.72 -3.57
C GLN A 58 28.18 9.66 -4.17
N SER A 59 28.06 8.39 -3.75
CA SER A 59 28.87 7.29 -4.28
C SER A 59 28.46 6.91 -5.70
N ILE A 60 27.15 6.77 -5.95
CA ILE A 60 26.64 6.35 -7.25
C ILE A 60 26.87 7.41 -8.34
N ALA A 61 26.63 8.69 -8.04
CA ALA A 61 26.62 9.73 -9.08
C ALA A 61 27.94 10.50 -9.23
N TYR A 62 28.73 10.66 -8.16
CA TYR A 62 29.86 11.61 -8.15
C TYR A 62 31.22 10.98 -7.84
N ARG A 63 31.32 10.15 -6.81
CA ARG A 63 32.61 9.61 -6.34
C ARG A 63 33.01 8.31 -7.04
N GLY A 64 32.05 7.45 -7.34
CA GLY A 64 32.31 6.06 -7.70
C GLY A 64 32.64 5.21 -6.48
N GLN A 65 32.94 3.94 -6.71
CA GLN A 65 33.30 3.00 -5.65
C GLN A 65 34.77 3.14 -5.27
N SER A 66 35.63 3.46 -6.25
CA SER A 66 37.06 3.68 -6.06
C SER A 66 37.62 4.48 -7.24
N ALA A 67 38.91 4.85 -7.18
CA ALA A 67 39.59 5.45 -8.33
C ALA A 67 39.59 4.54 -9.57
N ALA A 68 39.57 3.21 -9.38
CA ALA A 68 39.49 2.23 -10.46
C ALA A 68 38.06 2.03 -10.99
N VAL A 69 37.04 2.38 -10.19
CA VAL A 69 35.62 2.27 -10.55
C VAL A 69 34.94 3.64 -10.30
N PRO A 70 35.24 4.64 -11.14
CA PRO A 70 34.69 5.99 -11.00
C PRO A 70 33.20 6.03 -11.40
N ALA A 71 32.48 7.01 -10.87
CA ALA A 71 31.08 7.29 -11.22
C ALA A 71 30.91 7.67 -12.71
N PRO A 72 29.68 7.59 -13.25
CA PRO A 72 28.46 7.07 -12.62
C PRO A 72 28.45 5.55 -12.46
N LEU A 73 27.85 5.05 -11.38
CA LEU A 73 27.70 3.62 -11.10
C LEU A 73 26.30 3.08 -11.42
N ALA A 74 25.42 3.88 -12.01
CA ALA A 74 24.12 3.44 -12.51
C ALA A 74 23.50 4.51 -13.41
N HIS A 75 22.49 4.11 -14.16
CA HIS A 75 21.62 5.02 -14.89
C HIS A 75 20.59 5.66 -13.95
N ALA A 76 20.14 4.91 -12.94
CA ALA A 76 19.25 5.41 -11.89
C ALA A 76 19.60 4.88 -10.49
N LEU A 77 19.28 5.67 -9.47
CA LEU A 77 19.36 5.31 -8.06
C LEU A 77 17.94 5.29 -7.47
N LEU A 78 17.64 4.32 -6.61
CA LEU A 78 16.37 4.18 -5.90
C LEU A 78 16.57 4.25 -4.38
N PRO A 79 16.50 5.45 -3.79
CA PRO A 79 16.57 5.65 -2.34
C PRO A 79 15.40 4.99 -1.60
N ARG A 80 15.50 4.93 -0.26
CA ARG A 80 14.48 4.30 0.60
C ARG A 80 13.08 4.91 0.55
N THR A 81 12.99 6.14 0.08
CA THR A 81 11.72 6.86 -0.14
C THR A 81 10.89 6.28 -1.29
N GLY A 82 11.49 5.46 -2.16
CA GLY A 82 10.87 4.99 -3.40
C GLY A 82 10.89 6.02 -4.52
N ARG A 83 11.35 7.25 -4.29
CA ARG A 83 11.47 8.27 -5.35
C ARG A 83 12.82 8.16 -6.05
N LEU A 84 12.80 7.62 -7.26
CA LEU A 84 13.97 7.39 -8.12
C LEU A 84 14.73 8.71 -8.39
N VAL A 85 16.04 8.61 -8.60
CA VAL A 85 16.89 9.68 -9.12
C VAL A 85 17.48 9.20 -10.44
N LEU A 86 17.22 9.91 -11.54
CA LEU A 86 17.92 9.71 -12.82
C LEU A 86 19.34 10.28 -12.71
N VAL A 87 20.34 9.45 -12.97
CA VAL A 87 21.76 9.76 -12.70
C VAL A 87 22.56 9.93 -13.99
N ALA A 88 22.40 9.02 -14.95
CA ALA A 88 23.18 9.01 -16.18
C ALA A 88 22.37 8.42 -17.34
N ASP A 89 22.65 8.94 -18.54
CA ASP A 89 22.02 8.48 -19.79
C ASP A 89 23.01 7.68 -20.66
N GLY A 90 24.32 7.94 -20.51
CA GLY A 90 25.38 7.17 -21.16
C GLY A 90 25.93 6.03 -20.29
N ARG A 91 26.99 5.39 -20.76
CA ARG A 91 27.66 4.24 -20.15
C ARG A 91 27.94 4.49 -18.67
N ALA A 92 27.47 3.60 -17.80
CA ALA A 92 27.78 3.61 -16.37
C ALA A 92 28.64 2.40 -15.96
N ASN A 93 29.45 2.55 -14.92
CA ASN A 93 30.35 1.51 -14.41
C ASN A 93 29.66 0.62 -13.36
N HIS A 94 28.61 -0.10 -13.74
CA HIS A 94 27.73 -0.82 -12.81
C HIS A 94 27.85 -2.36 -12.90
N ALA A 95 27.92 -2.91 -14.11
CA ALA A 95 27.91 -4.35 -14.38
C ALA A 95 29.31 -4.99 -14.41
N GLY A 96 30.31 -4.28 -14.93
CA GLY A 96 31.62 -4.86 -15.24
C GLY A 96 31.54 -5.94 -16.34
N LEU A 97 32.32 -7.01 -16.20
CA LEU A 97 32.27 -8.15 -17.12
C LEU A 97 31.11 -9.08 -16.76
N ALA A 98 30.14 -9.20 -17.67
CA ALA A 98 29.04 -10.14 -17.57
C ALA A 98 29.42 -11.48 -18.20
N ALA A 99 29.07 -12.59 -17.56
CA ALA A 99 29.25 -13.92 -18.13
C ALA A 99 28.43 -14.06 -19.42
N LYS A 100 29.05 -14.58 -20.49
CA LYS A 100 28.41 -14.64 -21.81
C LYS A 100 27.16 -15.53 -21.79
N ASN A 101 27.17 -16.65 -21.07
CA ASN A 101 26.00 -17.51 -20.95
C ASN A 101 24.80 -16.83 -20.28
N SER A 102 25.03 -15.98 -19.26
CA SER A 102 23.99 -15.17 -18.65
C SER A 102 23.49 -14.09 -19.60
N PHE A 103 24.41 -13.39 -20.27
CA PHE A 103 24.08 -12.35 -21.25
C PHE A 103 23.24 -12.90 -22.41
N ASP A 104 23.66 -14.02 -23.01
CA ASP A 104 22.93 -14.66 -24.10
C ASP A 104 21.51 -15.08 -23.66
N ALA A 105 21.33 -15.48 -22.40
CA ALA A 105 20.01 -15.81 -21.84
C ALA A 105 19.12 -14.57 -21.66
N ILE A 106 19.69 -13.44 -21.24
CA ILE A 106 18.99 -12.13 -21.17
C ILE A 106 18.53 -11.72 -22.56
N VAL A 107 19.43 -11.76 -23.55
CA VAL A 107 19.13 -11.40 -24.95
C VAL A 107 18.02 -12.28 -25.55
N ALA A 108 18.00 -13.56 -25.17
CA ALA A 108 17.01 -14.52 -25.65
C ALA A 108 15.73 -14.60 -24.78
N GLU A 109 15.66 -13.80 -23.70
CA GLU A 109 14.61 -13.87 -22.66
C GLU A 109 14.34 -15.29 -22.12
N LYS A 110 15.43 -16.04 -21.88
CA LYS A 110 15.40 -17.40 -21.33
C LYS A 110 15.81 -17.42 -19.85
N PRO A 111 15.50 -18.50 -19.11
CA PRO A 111 16.01 -18.67 -17.75
C PRO A 111 17.52 -18.44 -17.68
N ILE A 112 17.94 -17.52 -16.80
CA ILE A 112 19.35 -17.11 -16.69
C ILE A 112 20.12 -18.21 -15.95
N PRO A 113 21.12 -18.86 -16.58
CA PRO A 113 21.92 -19.89 -15.94
C PRO A 113 22.88 -19.28 -14.91
N LYS A 114 23.50 -20.13 -14.08
CA LYS A 114 24.61 -19.69 -13.21
C LYS A 114 25.71 -19.05 -14.07
N PRO A 115 26.22 -17.85 -13.72
CA PRO A 115 27.24 -17.19 -14.51
C PRO A 115 28.52 -18.03 -14.57
N SER A 116 29.08 -18.17 -15.77
CA SER A 116 30.29 -18.96 -16.01
C SER A 116 31.32 -18.16 -16.79
N LYS A 117 32.47 -17.87 -16.15
CA LYS A 117 33.61 -17.24 -16.82
C LYS A 117 34.11 -18.04 -18.02
N ALA A 118 33.98 -19.37 -17.98
CA ALA A 118 34.38 -20.26 -19.08
C ALA A 118 33.52 -20.08 -20.34
N SER A 119 32.33 -19.48 -20.23
CA SER A 119 31.51 -19.13 -21.40
C SER A 119 32.04 -17.91 -22.18
N GLY A 120 33.05 -17.22 -21.64
CA GLY A 120 33.47 -15.90 -22.11
C GLY A 120 32.76 -14.77 -21.36
N THR A 121 33.08 -13.53 -21.71
CA THR A 121 32.48 -12.34 -21.08
C THR A 121 32.07 -11.30 -22.11
N VAL A 122 31.04 -10.52 -21.78
CA VAL A 122 30.59 -9.32 -22.49
C VAL A 122 30.78 -8.11 -21.57
N ASP A 123 31.05 -6.93 -22.14
CA ASP A 123 31.08 -5.68 -21.36
C ASP A 123 29.64 -5.29 -20.97
N GLY A 124 29.23 -5.68 -19.76
CA GLY A 124 27.85 -5.46 -19.30
C GLY A 124 27.52 -3.97 -19.11
N ASN A 125 28.53 -3.13 -18.87
CA ASN A 125 28.35 -1.69 -18.73
C ASN A 125 27.91 -1.02 -20.05
N ASP A 126 28.20 -1.63 -21.21
CA ASP A 126 27.75 -1.12 -22.52
C ASP A 126 26.34 -1.61 -22.85
N ALA A 127 25.95 -2.78 -22.35
CA ALA A 127 24.83 -3.53 -22.92
C ALA A 127 23.59 -3.60 -22.00
N LEU A 128 23.67 -3.09 -20.78
CA LEU A 128 22.60 -3.18 -19.78
C LEU A 128 22.34 -1.81 -19.16
N TYR A 129 21.06 -1.52 -18.88
CA TYR A 129 20.71 -0.44 -17.97
C TYR A 129 21.03 -0.83 -16.53
N GLY A 130 21.32 0.14 -15.68
CA GLY A 130 21.75 -0.08 -14.31
C GLY A 130 20.83 0.64 -13.34
N LEU A 131 20.25 -0.11 -12.41
CA LEU A 131 19.49 0.41 -11.28
C LEU A 131 20.16 0.04 -9.97
N GLU A 132 20.52 1.05 -9.19
CA GLU A 132 21.06 0.90 -7.84
C GLU A 132 19.95 1.11 -6.81
N VAL A 133 19.64 0.10 -5.99
CA VAL A 133 18.59 0.20 -4.97
C VAL A 133 19.20 0.32 -3.59
N GLU A 134 18.85 1.38 -2.86
CA GLU A 134 19.49 1.66 -1.57
C GLU A 134 19.14 0.60 -0.52
N ASN A 135 20.16 -0.15 -0.10
CA ASN A 135 20.09 -1.22 0.89
C ASN A 135 21.50 -1.59 1.35
N LEU A 136 21.65 -2.00 2.61
CA LEU A 136 22.94 -2.44 3.15
C LEU A 136 23.47 -3.74 2.54
N GLY A 137 22.63 -4.57 1.92
CA GLY A 137 23.04 -5.81 1.27
C GLY A 137 23.42 -6.94 2.23
N ASP A 138 23.10 -6.79 3.52
CA ASP A 138 23.50 -7.73 4.59
C ASP A 138 22.49 -8.88 4.82
N GLY A 139 21.45 -8.96 3.97
CA GLY A 139 20.36 -9.91 4.10
C GLY A 139 19.36 -9.59 5.20
N LYS A 140 19.49 -8.45 5.89
CA LYS A 140 18.64 -8.03 7.03
C LYS A 140 17.96 -6.69 6.78
N ASP A 141 18.66 -5.73 6.17
CA ASP A 141 18.10 -4.43 5.82
C ASP A 141 16.95 -4.61 4.83
N THR A 142 15.79 -4.06 5.18
CA THR A 142 14.53 -4.35 4.49
C THR A 142 14.25 -3.29 3.44
N TYR A 143 14.00 -3.70 2.18
CA TYR A 143 13.48 -2.81 1.14
C TYR A 143 12.06 -2.39 1.51
N THR A 144 11.78 -1.09 1.48
CA THR A 144 10.45 -0.55 1.80
C THR A 144 9.42 -0.92 0.72
N ARG A 145 8.12 -0.87 1.05
CA ARG A 145 7.06 -1.02 0.05
C ARG A 145 7.20 -0.04 -1.12
N ALA A 146 7.48 1.23 -0.81
CA ALA A 146 7.63 2.28 -1.82
C ALA A 146 8.83 2.05 -2.75
N GLN A 147 9.95 1.55 -2.20
CA GLN A 147 11.09 1.12 -3.01
C GLN A 147 10.69 -0.02 -3.95
N TYR A 148 10.13 -1.09 -3.41
CA TYR A 148 9.87 -2.27 -4.24
C TYR A 148 8.81 -2.01 -5.32
N ASP A 149 7.77 -1.22 -5.03
CA ASP A 149 6.80 -0.82 -6.06
C ASP A 149 7.45 -0.02 -7.19
N SER A 150 8.27 0.99 -6.86
CA SER A 150 8.99 1.79 -7.86
C SER A 150 10.04 0.97 -8.63
N TRP A 151 10.61 -0.04 -7.99
CA TRP A 151 11.57 -0.96 -8.60
C TRP A 151 10.92 -1.83 -9.68
N VAL A 152 9.74 -2.41 -9.38
CA VAL A 152 8.96 -3.17 -10.37
C VAL A 152 8.53 -2.26 -11.53
N ARG A 153 8.01 -1.06 -11.23
CA ARG A 153 7.61 -0.07 -12.24
C ARG A 153 8.75 0.37 -13.14
N PHE A 154 9.94 0.59 -12.58
CA PHE A 154 11.13 0.98 -13.34
C PHE A 154 11.52 -0.09 -14.35
N ASN A 155 11.57 -1.36 -13.95
CA ASN A 155 11.90 -2.46 -14.86
C ASN A 155 10.83 -2.59 -15.95
N ALA A 156 9.55 -2.54 -15.58
CA ALA A 156 8.45 -2.60 -16.53
C ALA A 156 8.44 -1.42 -17.53
N ALA A 157 8.85 -0.21 -17.10
CA ALA A 157 8.97 0.96 -17.97
C ALA A 157 9.94 0.72 -19.12
N ILE A 158 11.13 0.21 -18.78
CA ILE A 158 12.19 -0.04 -19.76
C ILE A 158 11.79 -1.21 -20.65
N CYS A 159 11.29 -2.30 -20.06
CA CYS A 159 10.80 -3.45 -20.82
C CYS A 159 9.71 -3.04 -21.83
N ARG A 160 8.69 -2.29 -21.40
CA ARG A 160 7.62 -1.85 -22.30
C ARG A 160 8.12 -0.89 -23.39
N HIS A 161 9.10 -0.04 -23.11
CA HIS A 161 9.69 0.84 -24.13
C HIS A 161 10.40 0.05 -25.24
N HIS A 162 11.14 -1.01 -24.87
CA HIS A 162 11.92 -1.81 -25.81
C HIS A 162 11.18 -3.02 -26.38
N ASP A 163 9.90 -3.21 -26.02
CA ASP A 163 9.12 -4.41 -26.34
C ASP A 163 9.78 -5.70 -25.82
N TRP A 164 10.31 -5.64 -24.60
CA TRP A 164 10.86 -6.79 -23.88
C TRP A 164 9.87 -7.34 -22.85
N GLY A 165 10.00 -8.61 -22.53
CA GLY A 165 9.39 -9.21 -21.36
C GLY A 165 10.24 -9.06 -20.10
N ALA A 166 9.78 -9.72 -19.02
CA ALA A 166 10.49 -9.74 -17.75
C ALA A 166 11.81 -10.57 -17.79
N GLY A 167 12.06 -11.33 -18.87
CA GLY A 167 13.29 -12.09 -19.05
C GLY A 167 14.53 -11.18 -19.18
N SER A 168 14.33 -9.94 -19.63
CA SER A 168 15.36 -8.91 -19.73
C SER A 168 15.76 -8.26 -18.39
N CYS A 169 15.15 -8.67 -17.27
CA CYS A 169 15.48 -8.15 -15.94
C CYS A 169 16.38 -9.13 -15.18
N ALA A 170 17.63 -8.73 -14.94
CA ALA A 170 18.65 -9.53 -14.25
C ALA A 170 19.15 -8.84 -12.98
N GLY A 171 19.66 -9.62 -12.03
CA GLY A 171 20.44 -9.12 -10.90
C GLY A 171 21.93 -9.23 -11.16
N HIS A 172 22.77 -8.42 -10.49
CA HIS A 172 24.24 -8.53 -10.66
C HIS A 172 24.76 -9.92 -10.28
N LEU A 173 24.14 -10.56 -9.28
CA LEU A 173 24.42 -11.94 -8.88
C LEU A 173 24.21 -12.97 -10.00
N GLU A 174 23.37 -12.67 -10.99
CA GLU A 174 23.03 -13.59 -12.09
C GLU A 174 23.97 -13.41 -13.28
N THR A 175 24.75 -12.33 -13.35
CA THR A 175 25.62 -12.00 -14.48
C THR A 175 27.11 -11.96 -14.15
N SER A 176 27.47 -11.64 -12.90
CA SER A 176 28.86 -11.38 -12.53
C SER A 176 29.73 -12.64 -12.58
N VAL A 177 30.93 -12.50 -13.16
CA VAL A 177 31.99 -13.52 -13.09
C VAL A 177 32.88 -13.39 -11.84
N GLU A 178 32.62 -12.39 -11.00
CA GLU A 178 33.39 -12.07 -9.79
C GLU A 178 32.71 -12.56 -8.50
N GLY A 179 31.53 -13.17 -8.60
CA GLY A 179 30.79 -13.70 -7.45
C GLY A 179 30.03 -12.63 -6.66
N LYS A 180 29.50 -11.62 -7.35
CA LYS A 180 28.58 -10.63 -6.76
C LYS A 180 27.33 -11.31 -6.20
N VAL A 181 26.76 -10.75 -5.14
CA VAL A 181 25.63 -11.33 -4.39
C VAL A 181 24.37 -10.47 -4.45
N ASP A 182 24.46 -9.29 -5.04
CA ASP A 182 23.42 -8.29 -5.08
C ASP A 182 22.46 -8.48 -6.27
N PRO A 183 21.16 -8.17 -6.11
CA PRO A 183 20.52 -7.63 -4.91
C PRO A 183 20.20 -8.69 -3.84
N LEU A 184 20.12 -8.25 -2.57
CA LEU A 184 19.92 -9.11 -1.41
C LEU A 184 19.19 -8.35 -0.31
N GLY A 185 18.25 -8.99 0.39
CA GLY A 185 17.53 -8.43 1.53
C GLY A 185 16.05 -8.81 1.55
N PRO A 186 15.37 -8.69 2.71
CA PRO A 186 13.92 -8.84 2.79
C PRO A 186 13.20 -7.62 2.18
N VAL A 187 11.98 -7.83 1.68
CA VAL A 187 11.06 -6.80 1.19
C VAL A 187 9.88 -6.70 2.15
N GLU A 188 9.51 -5.48 2.53
CA GLU A 188 8.40 -5.21 3.47
C GLU A 188 7.04 -5.71 2.95
N GLY A 189 6.82 -5.63 1.64
CA GLY A 189 5.69 -6.22 0.93
C GLY A 189 5.48 -5.60 -0.45
N TYR A 190 4.51 -6.13 -1.21
CA TYR A 190 4.16 -5.65 -2.55
C TYR A 190 2.69 -5.92 -2.84
N GLY A 191 1.91 -4.89 -3.20
CA GLY A 191 0.45 -4.99 -3.24
C GLY A 191 -0.09 -5.59 -1.93
N LYS A 192 -0.92 -6.62 -2.05
CA LYS A 192 -1.47 -7.38 -0.91
C LYS A 192 -0.48 -8.37 -0.27
N ARG A 193 0.67 -8.63 -0.90
CA ARG A 193 1.69 -9.53 -0.36
C ARG A 193 2.33 -8.89 0.89
N GLY A 194 2.40 -9.66 1.97
CA GLY A 194 3.15 -9.31 3.18
C GLY A 194 4.66 -9.37 2.95
N ARG A 195 5.44 -9.36 4.03
CA ARG A 195 6.90 -9.42 3.97
C ARG A 195 7.40 -10.70 3.29
N PHE A 196 8.42 -10.60 2.44
CA PHE A 196 9.05 -11.74 1.76
C PHE A 196 10.56 -11.53 1.57
N GLN A 197 11.30 -12.59 1.23
CA GLN A 197 12.72 -12.47 0.87
C GLN A 197 12.85 -12.10 -0.61
N PHE A 198 13.65 -11.10 -0.94
CA PHE A 198 13.90 -10.74 -2.33
C PHE A 198 14.51 -11.90 -3.11
N THR A 199 14.00 -12.13 -4.31
CA THR A 199 14.65 -12.98 -5.33
C THR A 199 14.42 -12.36 -6.71
N MET A 200 15.35 -12.58 -7.63
CA MET A 200 15.16 -12.17 -9.03
C MET A 200 14.00 -12.89 -9.71
N THR A 201 13.72 -14.14 -9.32
CA THR A 201 12.51 -14.86 -9.77
C THR A 201 11.24 -14.12 -9.38
N GLN A 202 11.14 -13.64 -8.13
CA GLN A 202 9.97 -12.87 -7.68
C GLN A 202 9.87 -11.51 -8.36
N LEU A 203 11.00 -10.79 -8.49
CA LEU A 203 11.01 -9.51 -9.22
C LEU A 203 10.54 -9.68 -10.67
N ARG A 204 11.05 -10.69 -11.37
CA ARG A 204 10.62 -11.00 -12.75
C ARG A 204 9.15 -11.39 -12.82
N ALA A 205 8.62 -12.13 -11.84
CA ALA A 205 7.19 -12.45 -11.80
C ALA A 205 6.31 -11.19 -11.61
N ASP A 206 6.70 -10.30 -10.70
CA ASP A 206 5.95 -9.06 -10.43
C ASP A 206 6.05 -8.07 -11.62
N VAL A 207 7.20 -8.03 -12.31
CA VAL A 207 7.36 -7.28 -13.58
C VAL A 207 6.49 -7.89 -14.69
N ALA A 208 6.45 -9.22 -14.83
CA ALA A 208 5.63 -9.89 -15.83
C ALA A 208 4.13 -9.64 -15.61
N GLU A 209 3.67 -9.71 -14.35
CA GLU A 209 2.29 -9.35 -13.99
C GLU A 209 1.99 -7.90 -14.39
N ARG A 210 2.89 -6.97 -14.04
CA ARG A 210 2.72 -5.56 -14.42
C ARG A 210 2.68 -5.35 -15.93
N LEU A 211 3.50 -6.05 -16.71
CA LEU A 211 3.52 -5.96 -18.18
C LEU A 211 2.25 -6.53 -18.82
N ALA A 212 1.54 -7.45 -18.15
CA ALA A 212 0.25 -7.97 -18.60
C ALA A 212 -0.91 -6.97 -18.45
N HIS A 213 -0.67 -5.82 -17.79
CA HIS A 213 -1.65 -4.76 -17.60
C HIS A 213 -1.21 -3.45 -18.28
N PRO A 214 -2.14 -2.49 -18.50
CA PRO A 214 -1.77 -1.13 -18.91
C PRO A 214 -0.81 -0.48 -17.91
N ALA A 215 0.06 0.42 -18.38
CA ALA A 215 1.06 1.10 -17.55
C ALA A 215 0.45 1.84 -16.32
N SER A 216 -0.81 2.26 -16.42
CA SER A 216 -1.55 2.92 -15.34
C SER A 216 -1.99 1.98 -14.21
N TRP A 217 -1.87 0.66 -14.37
CA TRP A 217 -2.29 -0.32 -13.37
C TRP A 217 -1.39 -0.31 -12.13
N SER A 218 -1.96 -0.68 -11.00
CA SER A 218 -1.26 -0.87 -9.74
C SER A 218 -1.71 -2.16 -9.06
N PRO A 219 -0.81 -2.96 -8.47
CA PRO A 219 -1.17 -4.16 -7.69
C PRO A 219 -1.99 -3.83 -6.44
N GLU A 220 -1.93 -2.57 -5.95
CA GLU A 220 -2.80 -2.07 -4.89
C GLU A 220 -4.22 -1.77 -5.38
N GLN A 221 -4.36 -1.42 -6.67
CA GLN A 221 -5.63 -1.22 -7.38
C GLN A 221 -6.16 -2.51 -8.05
N ALA A 222 -5.43 -3.62 -7.95
CA ALA A 222 -5.84 -4.92 -8.50
C ALA A 222 -6.89 -5.63 -7.63
N SER A 223 -7.32 -5.03 -6.52
CA SER A 223 -8.75 -5.02 -6.26
C SER A 223 -9.37 -4.01 -7.22
N THR A 224 -9.98 -4.49 -8.30
CA THR A 224 -11.14 -3.80 -8.88
C THR A 224 -11.85 -3.13 -7.71
N PRO A 225 -12.16 -1.81 -7.73
CA PRO A 225 -13.20 -1.32 -6.86
C PRO A 225 -14.33 -2.31 -7.10
N GLN A 226 -14.61 -3.17 -6.13
CA GLN A 226 -15.84 -3.93 -6.18
C GLN A 226 -16.85 -2.81 -6.29
N GLU A 227 -17.56 -2.71 -7.42
CA GLU A 227 -18.64 -1.76 -7.55
C GLU A 227 -19.54 -2.06 -6.37
N VAL A 228 -19.41 -1.26 -5.32
CA VAL A 228 -20.25 -1.38 -4.16
C VAL A 228 -21.55 -0.80 -4.66
N THR A 229 -22.43 -1.68 -5.12
CA THR A 229 -23.80 -1.30 -5.39
C THR A 229 -24.40 -0.84 -4.07
N VAL A 230 -25.04 0.31 -4.13
CA VAL A 230 -25.57 0.99 -2.94
C VAL A 230 -27.06 1.05 -3.13
N GLU A 231 -27.78 0.27 -2.34
CA GLU A 231 -29.23 0.18 -2.36
C GLU A 231 -29.81 0.96 -1.18
N GLY A 232 -30.86 1.75 -1.42
CA GLY A 232 -31.55 2.54 -0.39
C GLY A 232 -31.68 4.04 -0.73
N PRO A 233 -32.02 4.89 0.26
CA PRO A 233 -32.05 4.55 1.67
C PRO A 233 -33.29 3.75 2.08
N ALA A 234 -33.08 2.77 2.96
CA ALA A 234 -34.11 2.18 3.79
C ALA A 234 -34.26 3.00 5.07
N TYR A 235 -35.49 3.13 5.58
CA TYR A 235 -35.79 3.85 6.81
C TYR A 235 -35.90 2.88 8.00
N VAL A 236 -35.15 3.17 9.07
CA VAL A 236 -35.17 2.44 10.33
C VAL A 236 -35.61 3.39 11.45
N ASN A 237 -36.64 3.02 12.20
CA ASN A 237 -37.18 3.77 13.33
C ASN A 237 -37.56 2.82 14.47
N LEU A 238 -36.75 2.83 15.51
CA LEU A 238 -36.81 1.90 16.63
C LEU A 238 -36.89 2.68 17.95
N GLY A 239 -37.49 2.08 18.97
CA GLY A 239 -37.52 2.67 20.29
C GLY A 239 -37.75 1.69 21.42
N LEU A 240 -38.28 2.21 22.53
CA LEU A 240 -38.58 1.44 23.72
C LEU A 240 -40.10 1.41 23.94
N GLU A 241 -40.66 0.23 24.14
CA GLU A 241 -42.05 0.06 24.61
C GLU A 241 -42.18 0.55 26.06
N HIS A 242 -41.17 0.25 26.89
CA HIS A 242 -41.12 0.60 28.31
C HIS A 242 -39.75 1.16 28.70
N SER A 243 -39.77 2.11 29.65
CA SER A 243 -38.56 2.64 30.30
C SER A 243 -37.83 1.56 31.09
N TYR A 244 -36.51 1.71 31.27
CA TYR A 244 -35.72 0.81 32.11
C TYR A 244 -34.67 1.56 32.95
N GLN A 245 -34.19 0.89 34.00
CA GLN A 245 -33.15 1.44 34.88
C GLN A 245 -31.76 1.11 34.33
N LEU A 246 -30.94 2.13 34.15
CA LEU A 246 -29.55 2.01 33.73
C LEU A 246 -28.66 1.75 34.95
N ALA A 247 -27.95 0.62 34.95
CA ALA A 247 -27.05 0.27 36.04
C ALA A 247 -25.82 1.21 36.09
N PRO A 248 -25.39 1.66 37.28
CA PRO A 248 -24.21 2.52 37.41
C PRO A 248 -22.91 1.76 37.13
N GLY A 249 -21.96 2.41 36.47
CA GLY A 249 -20.58 1.93 36.31
C GLY A 249 -20.37 0.79 35.30
N LEU A 250 -21.43 0.32 34.62
CA LEU A 250 -21.34 -0.72 33.60
C LEU A 250 -21.87 -0.22 32.26
N TRP A 251 -21.24 -0.67 31.17
CA TRP A 251 -21.73 -0.40 29.81
C TRP A 251 -22.91 -1.31 29.50
N ASP A 252 -24.09 -0.73 29.40
CA ASP A 252 -25.31 -1.40 28.99
C ASP A 252 -25.61 -1.16 27.52
N GLU A 253 -26.36 -2.04 26.87
CA GLU A 253 -26.77 -1.91 25.47
C GLU A 253 -28.25 -1.58 25.41
N ILE A 254 -28.63 -0.62 24.56
CA ILE A 254 -30.04 -0.29 24.39
C ILE A 254 -30.70 -1.42 23.60
N GLY A 255 -31.50 -2.25 24.26
CA GLY A 255 -32.41 -3.18 23.60
C GLY A 255 -33.63 -2.41 23.10
N PHE A 256 -33.78 -2.30 21.78
CA PHE A 256 -34.94 -1.66 21.18
C PHE A 256 -36.12 -2.65 21.18
N THR A 257 -37.11 -2.37 22.00
CA THR A 257 -38.29 -3.24 22.19
C THR A 257 -39.51 -2.79 21.39
N GLU A 258 -39.45 -1.61 20.77
CA GLU A 258 -40.51 -1.09 19.89
C GLU A 258 -39.95 -0.87 18.48
N GLU A 259 -40.69 -1.32 17.47
CA GLU A 259 -40.34 -1.15 16.06
C GLU A 259 -41.46 -0.38 15.33
N TRP A 260 -41.19 0.88 14.98
CA TRP A 260 -42.13 1.69 14.20
C TRP A 260 -41.93 1.55 12.70
N SER A 261 -40.68 1.31 12.26
CA SER A 261 -40.33 1.05 10.87
C SER A 261 -39.01 0.31 10.80
N ASP A 262 -38.96 -0.78 10.04
CA ASP A 262 -37.71 -1.45 9.66
C ASP A 262 -37.80 -1.89 8.19
N ASP A 263 -37.56 -0.94 7.28
CA ASP A 263 -37.60 -1.21 5.83
C ASP A 263 -36.58 -2.30 5.42
N LEU A 264 -35.59 -2.59 6.27
CA LEU A 264 -34.59 -3.61 6.03
C LEU A 264 -35.00 -5.01 6.49
N GLY A 265 -36.00 -5.13 7.37
CA GLY A 265 -36.42 -6.39 8.00
C GLY A 265 -35.29 -7.13 8.72
N GLN A 266 -34.35 -6.38 9.32
CA GLN A 266 -33.13 -6.90 9.96
C GLN A 266 -33.15 -6.76 11.49
N HIS A 267 -34.09 -6.00 12.04
CA HIS A 267 -34.26 -5.86 13.47
C HIS A 267 -34.99 -7.10 14.01
N ALA A 268 -34.38 -7.76 15.00
CA ALA A 268 -35.04 -8.85 15.72
C ALA A 268 -35.84 -8.29 16.89
N ALA A 269 -36.88 -8.99 17.31
CA ALA A 269 -37.66 -8.60 18.48
C ALA A 269 -36.77 -8.41 19.71
N ASP A 270 -36.98 -7.31 20.44
CA ASP A 270 -36.26 -6.92 21.65
C ASP A 270 -34.74 -6.87 21.49
N SER A 271 -34.24 -6.52 20.31
CA SER A 271 -32.81 -6.58 20.00
C SER A 271 -32.08 -5.26 20.25
N GLU A 272 -30.84 -5.40 20.69
CA GLU A 272 -29.85 -4.35 20.79
C GLU A 272 -29.20 -3.96 19.44
N VAL A 273 -29.48 -4.73 18.39
CA VAL A 273 -28.90 -4.56 17.05
C VAL A 273 -29.87 -3.78 16.16
N PHE A 274 -29.48 -2.59 15.73
CA PHE A 274 -30.31 -1.78 14.83
C PHE A 274 -29.96 -1.91 13.34
N ILE A 275 -28.75 -2.38 12.99
CA ILE A 275 -28.30 -2.61 11.59
C ILE A 275 -27.37 -3.82 11.53
N THR A 276 -27.46 -4.62 10.46
CA THR A 276 -26.52 -5.71 10.14
C THR A 276 -25.90 -5.60 8.74
N GLY A 277 -24.69 -6.13 8.62
CA GLY A 277 -24.00 -6.36 7.35
C GLY A 277 -23.37 -5.11 6.72
N PRO A 278 -22.90 -5.26 5.47
CA PRO A 278 -22.27 -4.17 4.75
C PRO A 278 -23.29 -3.06 4.49
N ALA A 279 -23.10 -1.90 5.12
CA ALA A 279 -24.01 -0.78 5.00
C ALA A 279 -23.33 0.54 5.38
N ARG A 280 -23.89 1.65 4.93
CA ARG A 280 -23.61 2.98 5.47
C ARG A 280 -24.90 3.62 5.94
N PHE A 281 -24.84 4.42 7.00
CA PHE A 281 -26.03 5.03 7.56
C PHE A 281 -25.77 6.41 8.13
N THR A 282 -26.83 7.21 8.18
CA THR A 282 -26.89 8.48 8.89
C THR A 282 -28.21 8.58 9.64
N GLY A 283 -28.18 9.11 10.86
CA GLY A 283 -29.34 9.16 11.72
C GLY A 283 -29.05 9.77 13.08
N SER A 284 -29.95 9.54 14.02
CA SER A 284 -29.83 10.02 15.38
C SER A 284 -30.48 9.07 16.38
N LEU A 285 -30.00 9.12 17.61
CA LEU A 285 -30.66 8.57 18.79
C LEU A 285 -31.15 9.73 19.67
N SER A 286 -32.46 9.89 19.78
CA SER A 286 -33.07 10.81 20.75
C SER A 286 -33.20 10.10 22.09
N LEU A 287 -32.63 10.68 23.14
CA LEU A 287 -32.63 10.13 24.50
C LEU A 287 -33.35 11.07 25.45
N ARG A 288 -34.16 10.49 26.33
CA ARG A 288 -34.66 11.13 27.55
C ARG A 288 -34.21 10.30 28.75
N LEU A 289 -33.41 10.92 29.62
CA LEU A 289 -32.95 10.33 30.86
C LEU A 289 -33.56 11.07 32.04
N GLU A 290 -34.14 10.32 32.97
CA GLU A 290 -34.68 10.82 34.23
C GLU A 290 -33.77 10.39 35.39
N GLY A 291 -33.72 11.19 36.45
CA GLY A 291 -32.90 10.91 37.63
C GLY A 291 -31.39 11.14 37.47
N LEU A 292 -30.92 11.61 36.30
CA LEU A 292 -29.51 12.01 36.10
C LEU A 292 -29.23 13.33 36.86
N PRO A 293 -28.36 13.33 37.89
CA PRO A 293 -28.09 14.55 38.67
C PRO A 293 -27.52 15.68 37.83
N VAL A 294 -27.79 16.92 38.23
CA VAL A 294 -27.29 18.11 37.52
C VAL A 294 -25.76 18.11 37.53
N GLY A 295 -25.16 18.13 36.33
CA GLY A 295 -23.71 18.11 36.14
C GLY A 295 -23.09 16.71 36.03
N ASP A 296 -23.83 15.65 36.36
CA ASP A 296 -23.40 14.27 36.11
C ASP A 296 -23.63 13.87 34.66
N VAL A 297 -22.95 12.80 34.22
CA VAL A 297 -22.94 12.37 32.82
C VAL A 297 -23.37 10.93 32.61
N VAL A 298 -24.12 10.71 31.52
CA VAL A 298 -24.23 9.41 30.86
C VAL A 298 -23.43 9.46 29.56
N GLN A 299 -22.53 8.51 29.39
CA GLN A 299 -21.76 8.35 28.17
C GLN A 299 -22.50 7.45 27.19
N VAL A 300 -22.51 7.83 25.92
CA VAL A 300 -23.18 7.14 24.82
C VAL A 300 -22.15 6.80 23.76
N ARG A 301 -22.18 5.60 23.20
CA ARG A 301 -21.37 5.26 22.01
C ARG A 301 -21.98 4.14 21.20
N MET A 302 -21.62 4.11 19.92
CA MET A 302 -21.87 2.95 19.06
C MET A 302 -20.81 1.87 19.28
N SER A 303 -21.17 0.61 19.03
CA SER A 303 -20.24 -0.53 19.04
C SER A 303 -20.55 -1.53 17.93
N GLU A 304 -19.50 -2.06 17.31
CA GLU A 304 -19.61 -3.09 16.27
C GLU A 304 -19.36 -4.48 16.83
N TRP A 305 -20.18 -5.44 16.39
CA TRP A 305 -20.15 -6.82 16.85
C TRP A 305 -20.11 -7.80 15.68
N GLU A 306 -19.64 -9.01 15.94
CA GLU A 306 -19.72 -10.17 15.04
C GLU A 306 -20.25 -11.34 15.86
N GLY A 307 -21.52 -11.70 15.65
CA GLY A 307 -22.26 -12.51 16.62
C GLY A 307 -22.24 -11.82 17.99
N SER A 308 -21.74 -12.52 19.01
CA SER A 308 -21.58 -12.02 20.38
C SER A 308 -20.19 -11.48 20.69
N THR A 309 -19.31 -11.31 19.69
CA THR A 309 -17.94 -10.79 19.90
C THR A 309 -17.87 -9.30 19.58
N LEU A 310 -17.43 -8.48 20.54
CA LEU A 310 -17.16 -7.06 20.33
C LEU A 310 -15.94 -6.86 19.42
N LYS A 311 -16.05 -5.98 18.43
CA LYS A 311 -15.01 -5.77 17.40
C LYS A 311 -14.53 -4.33 17.30
N ALA A 312 -15.41 -3.36 17.53
CA ALA A 312 -15.02 -1.96 17.55
C ALA A 312 -15.88 -1.15 18.54
N LEU A 313 -15.27 -0.11 19.10
CA LEU A 313 -15.91 0.88 19.95
C LEU A 313 -15.74 2.25 19.27
N HIS A 314 -16.84 2.96 19.06
CA HIS A 314 -16.81 4.29 18.47
C HIS A 314 -16.61 5.38 19.54
N PRO A 315 -16.25 6.61 19.12
CA PRO A 315 -16.09 7.74 20.05
C PRO A 315 -17.31 7.96 20.94
N ILE A 316 -17.04 8.49 22.13
CA ILE A 316 -18.04 8.76 23.16
C ILE A 316 -18.72 10.11 22.89
N HIS A 317 -20.03 10.13 23.13
CA HIS A 317 -20.83 11.34 23.31
C HIS A 317 -21.28 11.42 24.78
N GLU A 318 -21.41 12.61 25.34
CA GLU A 318 -21.79 12.80 26.75
C GLU A 318 -23.14 13.51 26.84
N VAL A 319 -24.05 12.95 27.64
CA VAL A 319 -25.34 13.54 27.99
C VAL A 319 -25.25 14.02 29.43
N ILE A 320 -25.41 15.32 29.65
CA ILE A 320 -25.26 15.96 30.95
C ILE A 320 -26.64 16.14 31.60
N GLY A 321 -26.74 15.84 32.89
CA GLY A 321 -27.95 16.10 33.67
C GLY A 321 -28.25 17.59 33.81
N THR A 322 -29.53 17.96 33.65
CA THR A 322 -30.00 19.34 33.82
C THR A 322 -31.19 19.38 34.79
N PRO A 323 -31.55 20.56 35.35
CA PRO A 323 -32.64 20.66 36.33
C PRO A 323 -34.02 20.17 35.84
N GLY A 324 -34.24 20.09 34.53
CA GLY A 324 -35.51 19.66 33.92
C GLY A 324 -35.52 18.22 33.40
N GLY A 325 -34.48 17.43 33.69
CA GLY A 325 -34.20 16.13 33.05
C GLY A 325 -33.11 16.26 31.99
N ALA A 326 -32.64 15.14 31.42
CA ALA A 326 -31.64 15.17 30.36
C ALA A 326 -32.26 14.71 29.04
N TYR A 327 -32.18 15.59 28.03
CA TYR A 327 -32.70 15.35 26.69
C TYR A 327 -31.54 15.54 25.71
N SER A 328 -31.27 14.56 24.87
CA SER A 328 -30.17 14.64 23.91
C SER A 328 -30.51 13.99 22.59
N VAL A 329 -29.89 14.48 21.52
CA VAL A 329 -29.94 13.89 20.19
C VAL A 329 -28.52 13.53 19.80
N VAL A 330 -28.20 12.23 19.82
CA VAL A 330 -26.86 11.71 19.53
C VAL A 330 -26.77 11.36 18.05
N PRO A 331 -25.84 11.95 17.26
CA PRO A 331 -25.72 11.64 15.85
C PRO A 331 -25.14 10.24 15.62
N LEU A 332 -25.77 9.47 14.72
CA LEU A 332 -25.38 8.12 14.34
C LEU A 332 -24.95 8.11 12.87
N VAL A 333 -23.64 8.19 12.61
CA VAL A 333 -23.09 8.18 11.24
C VAL A 333 -21.89 7.25 11.16
N LYS A 334 -22.04 6.11 10.50
CA LYS A 334 -20.97 5.13 10.27
C LYS A 334 -21.17 4.31 8.99
N ARG A 335 -20.12 3.56 8.65
CA ARG A 335 -20.13 2.48 7.67
C ARG A 335 -19.80 1.19 8.40
N LEU A 336 -20.59 0.15 8.17
CA LEU A 336 -20.51 -1.17 8.79
C LEU A 336 -20.02 -2.18 7.75
N GLY A 337 -19.12 -3.08 8.16
CA GLY A 337 -18.56 -4.11 7.29
C GLY A 337 -19.44 -5.37 7.20
N SER A 338 -19.11 -6.26 6.26
CA SER A 338 -19.78 -7.56 6.15
C SER A 338 -19.60 -8.40 7.42
N GLY A 339 -20.65 -9.14 7.80
CA GLY A 339 -20.69 -9.95 9.02
C GLY A 339 -20.73 -9.15 10.33
N ARG A 340 -20.78 -7.81 10.28
CA ARG A 340 -20.88 -6.95 11.46
C ARG A 340 -22.31 -6.57 11.78
N SER A 341 -22.57 -6.26 13.05
CA SER A 341 -23.81 -5.62 13.52
C SER A 341 -23.48 -4.38 14.36
N MET A 342 -24.40 -3.42 14.39
CA MET A 342 -24.23 -2.17 15.15
C MET A 342 -25.21 -2.10 16.32
N ARG A 343 -24.70 -1.66 17.48
CA ARG A 343 -25.44 -1.44 18.73
C ARG A 343 -25.15 -0.05 19.29
N VAL A 344 -26.04 0.48 20.12
CA VAL A 344 -25.77 1.70 20.92
C VAL A 344 -25.70 1.34 22.39
N ARG A 345 -24.72 1.89 23.10
CA ARG A 345 -24.42 1.57 24.49
C ARG A 345 -24.41 2.81 25.36
N LEU A 346 -24.85 2.64 26.60
CA LEU A 346 -24.92 3.68 27.63
C LEU A 346 -24.03 3.29 28.82
N LEU A 347 -23.42 4.30 29.45
CA LEU A 347 -22.70 4.15 30.72
C LEU A 347 -23.07 5.29 31.65
N ALA A 348 -23.73 4.96 32.75
CA ALA A 348 -23.94 5.88 33.86
C ALA A 348 -22.64 6.04 34.66
N GLN A 349 -22.08 7.25 34.68
CA GLN A 349 -20.95 7.59 35.56
C GLN A 349 -21.43 7.95 36.98
N SER A 350 -22.70 8.33 37.13
CA SER A 350 -23.32 8.60 38.43
C SER A 350 -23.66 7.31 39.18
N ALA A 351 -23.67 7.38 40.52
CA ALA A 351 -24.16 6.31 41.38
C ALA A 351 -25.69 6.35 41.59
N GLY A 352 -26.37 7.40 41.12
CA GLY A 352 -27.82 7.53 41.20
C GLY A 352 -28.56 6.56 40.27
N GLY A 353 -29.78 6.18 40.64
CA GLY A 353 -30.67 5.40 39.76
C GLY A 353 -31.10 6.27 38.58
N ILE A 354 -30.56 6.00 37.40
CA ILE A 354 -30.87 6.71 36.16
C ILE A 354 -31.86 5.88 35.36
N GLU A 355 -32.98 6.48 34.98
CA GLU A 355 -33.97 5.86 34.11
C GLU A 355 -33.74 6.29 32.66
N VAL A 356 -33.66 5.32 31.75
CA VAL A 356 -33.80 5.57 30.32
C VAL A 356 -35.30 5.62 30.02
N ALA A 357 -35.88 6.81 30.19
CA ALA A 357 -37.32 7.02 30.03
C ALA A 357 -37.77 6.93 28.57
N SER A 358 -36.88 7.28 27.63
CA SER A 358 -37.11 7.07 26.19
C SER A 358 -35.79 6.99 25.44
N ALA A 359 -35.72 6.10 24.45
CA ALA A 359 -34.71 6.05 23.43
C ALA A 359 -35.41 5.86 22.08
N VAL A 360 -35.18 6.76 21.12
CA VAL A 360 -35.75 6.71 19.77
C VAL A 360 -34.62 6.81 18.77
N LEU A 361 -34.35 5.72 18.06
CA LEU A 361 -33.37 5.65 16.99
C LEU A 361 -34.06 5.86 15.65
N THR A 362 -33.57 6.80 14.86
CA THR A 362 -34.02 7.02 13.49
C THR A 362 -32.82 7.07 12.56
N ALA A 363 -32.81 6.26 11.50
CA ALA A 363 -31.69 6.20 10.56
C ALA A 363 -32.15 5.96 9.12
N LEU A 364 -31.43 6.59 8.18
CA LEU A 364 -31.40 6.22 6.78
C LEU A 364 -30.21 5.30 6.55
N VAL A 365 -30.47 4.14 5.94
CA VAL A 365 -29.46 3.09 5.75
C VAL A 365 -29.36 2.73 4.27
N TRP A 366 -28.14 2.71 3.75
CA TRP A 366 -27.84 2.20 2.42
C TRP A 366 -27.07 0.90 2.54
N LYS A 367 -27.58 -0.18 1.95
CA LYS A 367 -26.91 -1.48 1.88
C LYS A 367 -25.80 -1.43 0.84
N GLU A 368 -24.73 -2.17 1.09
CA GLU A 368 -23.53 -2.23 0.24
C GLU A 368 -23.26 -3.68 -0.19
N SER A 369 -22.86 -3.92 -1.44
CA SER A 369 -22.54 -5.26 -1.97
C SER A 369 -21.06 -5.63 -1.95
#